data_AF-A0A2J6T6E0-F1
#
_entry.id   AF-A0A2J6T6E0-F1
#
_cell.length_a   1.000
_cell.length_b   1.000
_cell.length_c   1.000
_cell.angle_alpha   90.00
_cell.angle_beta   90.00
_cell.angle_gamma   90.00
#
_symmetry.space_group_name_H-M   'P 1'
#
loop_
_entity.id
_entity.type
_entity.pdbx_description
1 polymer ?
#
loop_
_entity_poly.entity_id
_entity_poly.type
_entity_poly.pdbx_seq_one_letter_code
_entity_poly.pdbx_strand_id
1 'polypeptide(L)'
;MKFTSTTVAILSAMMAKTAFAANFNYGVATYDDGHQDHAIWVNGESACNYAYLGSNSENPCSYNGGWFSLDQVTYRLTGCGGSSFCILNADGSGNSCAQYVPENPIGGCSNSFGSYNVQQQYYFP
;
A
#
# COMPACT_ATOMS: atom_id res chain seq x y z
N MET A 1 54.87 -21.16 -6.67
CA MET A 1 53.61 -21.33 -7.41
C MET A 1 52.80 -20.05 -7.23
N LYS A 2 52.49 -19.34 -8.32
CA LYS A 2 51.72 -18.09 -8.32
C LYS A 2 50.23 -18.43 -8.33
N PHE A 3 49.48 -17.97 -7.33
CA PHE A 3 48.02 -17.96 -7.38
C PHE A 3 47.56 -16.52 -7.60
N THR A 4 47.09 -16.25 -8.81
CA THR A 4 46.45 -14.99 -9.16
C THR A 4 44.98 -15.12 -8.78
N SER A 5 44.56 -14.48 -7.68
CA SER A 5 43.13 -14.36 -7.34
C SER A 5 42.57 -13.10 -7.98
N THR A 6 41.80 -13.29 -9.04
CA THR A 6 40.95 -12.27 -9.64
C THR A 6 39.69 -12.13 -8.78
N THR A 7 39.64 -11.11 -7.92
CA THR A 7 38.42 -10.78 -7.19
C THR A 7 37.45 -10.08 -8.14
N VAL A 8 36.33 -10.72 -8.43
CA VAL A 8 35.20 -10.13 -9.15
C VAL A 8 34.50 -9.14 -8.22
N ALA A 9 34.52 -7.86 -8.59
CA ALA A 9 33.69 -6.84 -7.98
C ALA A 9 32.23 -7.07 -8.39
N ILE A 10 31.37 -7.46 -7.45
CA ILE A 10 29.93 -7.37 -7.62
C ILE A 10 29.53 -5.98 -7.16
N LEU A 11 29.50 -5.03 -8.09
CA LEU A 11 28.84 -3.75 -7.89
C LEU A 11 27.34 -4.05 -7.87
N SER A 12 26.77 -4.24 -6.68
CA SER A 12 25.31 -4.25 -6.51
C SER A 12 24.81 -2.84 -6.83
N ALA A 13 24.44 -2.62 -8.09
CA ALA A 13 23.66 -1.46 -8.50
C ALA A 13 22.26 -1.61 -7.89
N MET A 14 22.13 -1.20 -6.63
CA MET A 14 20.84 -0.87 -6.06
C MET A 14 20.33 0.32 -6.87
N MET A 15 19.54 0.05 -7.90
CA MET A 15 18.67 1.08 -8.47
C MET A 15 17.74 1.49 -7.34
N ALA A 16 18.11 2.54 -6.61
CA ALA A 16 17.15 3.31 -5.83
C ALA A 16 16.13 3.81 -6.85
N LYS A 17 15.05 3.04 -7.03
CA LYS A 17 13.81 3.55 -7.59
C LYS A 17 13.48 4.72 -6.67
N THR A 18 13.77 5.93 -7.12
CA THR A 18 13.33 7.17 -6.49
C THR A 18 11.89 6.93 -6.09
N ALA A 19 11.60 7.00 -4.79
CA ALA A 19 10.25 6.85 -4.26
C ALA A 19 9.39 7.84 -5.04
N PHE A 20 8.65 7.33 -6.03
CA PHE A 20 7.67 8.15 -6.70
C PHE A 20 6.70 8.52 -5.58
N ALA A 21 6.48 9.83 -5.41
CA ALA A 21 5.32 10.32 -4.66
C ALA A 21 4.11 9.86 -5.46
N ALA A 22 3.71 8.61 -5.22
CA ALA A 22 2.50 8.04 -5.76
C ALA A 22 1.38 8.57 -4.90
N ASN A 23 0.33 9.08 -5.54
CA ASN A 23 -0.86 9.46 -4.82
C ASN A 23 -1.63 8.16 -4.56
N PHE A 24 -2.16 7.99 -3.36
CA PHE A 24 -2.84 6.75 -2.98
C PHE A 24 -4.31 6.98 -2.72
N ASN A 25 -5.10 5.94 -2.87
CA ASN A 25 -6.46 5.88 -2.38
C ASN A 25 -6.56 4.80 -1.33
N TYR A 26 -7.42 5.02 -0.34
CA TYR A 26 -7.71 4.04 0.69
C TYR A 26 -9.21 3.89 0.86
N GLY A 27 -9.63 2.68 1.17
CA GLY A 27 -11.02 2.36 1.41
C GLY A 27 -11.20 1.00 2.07
N VAL A 28 -12.43 0.53 2.01
CA VAL A 28 -12.82 -0.78 2.51
C VAL A 28 -13.34 -1.62 1.35
N ALA A 29 -12.74 -2.79 1.13
CA ALA A 29 -13.31 -3.81 0.25
C ALA A 29 -14.33 -4.63 1.06
N THR A 30 -15.55 -4.76 0.56
CA THR A 30 -16.62 -5.57 1.17
C THR A 30 -17.00 -6.69 0.21
N TYR A 31 -16.80 -7.92 0.66
CA TYR A 31 -17.07 -9.14 -0.09
C TYR A 31 -18.50 -9.62 0.09
N ASP A 32 -18.99 -10.39 -0.88
CA ASP A 32 -20.37 -10.88 -0.91
C ASP A 32 -20.72 -11.83 0.25
N ASP A 33 -19.73 -12.47 0.86
CA ASP A 33 -19.89 -13.32 2.06
C ASP A 33 -19.86 -12.50 3.38
N GLY A 34 -19.68 -11.18 3.29
CA GLY A 34 -19.67 -10.24 4.41
C GLY A 34 -18.30 -9.94 5.01
N HIS A 35 -17.20 -10.57 4.55
CA HIS A 35 -15.88 -10.16 5.02
C HIS A 35 -15.48 -8.79 4.45
N GLN A 36 -14.62 -8.09 5.20
CA GLN A 36 -14.19 -6.75 4.85
C GLN A 36 -12.69 -6.58 5.08
N ASP A 37 -12.05 -5.91 4.14
CA ASP A 37 -10.61 -5.70 4.10
C ASP A 37 -10.27 -4.22 4.00
N HIS A 38 -9.18 -3.81 4.64
CA HIS A 38 -8.56 -2.53 4.38
C HIS A 38 -7.86 -2.58 3.03
N ALA A 39 -8.25 -1.67 2.14
CA ALA A 39 -7.79 -1.62 0.76
C ALA A 39 -7.01 -0.33 0.48
N ILE A 40 -5.79 -0.46 -0.05
CA ILE A 40 -5.00 0.67 -0.58
C ILE A 40 -4.57 0.42 -2.02
N TRP A 41 -4.63 1.44 -2.86
CA TRP A 41 -4.21 1.34 -4.26
C TRP A 41 -3.63 2.66 -4.76
N VAL A 42 -2.85 2.60 -5.83
CA VAL A 42 -2.29 3.80 -6.47
C VAL A 42 -3.40 4.55 -7.22
N ASN A 43 -3.38 5.87 -7.14
CA ASN A 43 -4.34 6.69 -7.85
C ASN A 43 -4.19 6.56 -9.37
N GLY A 44 -5.31 6.35 -10.05
CA GLY A 44 -5.34 6.00 -11.48
C GLY A 44 -5.28 4.50 -11.77
N GLU A 45 -4.97 3.67 -10.78
CA GLU A 45 -5.07 2.21 -10.89
C GLU A 45 -6.45 1.68 -10.45
N SER A 46 -6.73 0.43 -10.80
CA SER A 46 -7.97 -0.24 -10.41
C SER A 46 -7.96 -0.58 -8.92
N ALA A 47 -8.99 -0.14 -8.20
CA ALA A 47 -9.21 -0.53 -6.81
C ALA A 47 -9.44 -2.04 -6.64
N CYS A 48 -9.78 -2.78 -7.71
CA CYS A 48 -9.90 -4.24 -7.67
C CYS A 48 -8.55 -4.96 -7.58
N ASN A 49 -7.44 -4.24 -7.65
CA ASN A 49 -6.08 -4.78 -7.47
C ASN A 49 -5.42 -4.17 -6.22
N TYR A 50 -6.21 -3.81 -5.22
CA TYR A 50 -5.71 -3.19 -4.00
C TYR A 50 -4.71 -4.08 -3.25
N ALA A 51 -3.80 -3.45 -2.52
CA ALA A 51 -2.96 -4.13 -1.53
C ALA A 51 -3.73 -4.28 -0.22
N TYR A 52 -3.78 -5.51 0.29
CA TYR A 52 -4.44 -5.87 1.54
C TYR A 52 -3.67 -5.35 2.77
N LEU A 53 -4.38 -4.69 3.68
CA LEU A 53 -3.84 -4.07 4.90
C LEU A 53 -4.46 -4.61 6.19
N GLY A 54 -4.89 -5.86 6.18
CA GLY A 54 -5.61 -6.47 7.31
C GLY A 54 -7.12 -6.40 7.14
N SER A 55 -7.84 -7.15 7.98
CA SER A 55 -9.30 -7.10 7.97
C SER A 55 -9.79 -5.75 8.48
N ASN A 56 -10.97 -5.31 8.05
CA ASN A 56 -11.54 -4.03 8.47
C ASN A 56 -11.82 -3.95 9.99
N SER A 57 -11.90 -5.09 10.67
CA SER A 57 -11.99 -5.21 12.13
C SER A 57 -10.67 -4.92 12.87
N GLU A 58 -9.54 -4.92 12.16
CA GLU A 58 -8.21 -4.65 12.71
C GLU A 58 -7.80 -3.19 12.44
N ASN A 59 -6.81 -2.68 13.18
CA ASN A 59 -6.21 -1.39 12.86
C ASN A 59 -5.16 -1.59 11.74
N PRO A 60 -5.26 -0.92 10.58
CA PRO A 60 -4.35 -1.12 9.45
C PRO A 60 -2.90 -0.67 9.74
N CYS A 61 -2.69 0.23 10.71
CA CYS A 61 -1.35 0.57 11.19
C CYS A 61 -0.73 -0.52 12.08
N SER A 62 -1.53 -1.46 12.59
CA SER A 62 -1.06 -2.60 13.38
C SER A 62 -0.80 -3.82 12.52
N TYR A 63 -1.59 -4.00 11.45
CA TYR A 63 -1.34 -5.03 10.45
C TYR A 63 0.04 -4.84 9.82
N ASN A 64 0.93 -5.83 9.99
CA ASN A 64 2.33 -5.76 9.58
C ASN A 64 3.06 -4.47 10.04
N GLY A 65 2.66 -3.89 11.19
CA GLY A 65 3.21 -2.61 11.67
C GLY A 65 2.92 -1.40 10.75
N GLY A 66 1.89 -1.51 9.91
CA GLY A 66 1.48 -0.51 8.91
C GLY A 66 2.28 -0.60 7.61
N TRP A 67 3.23 -1.54 7.49
CA TRP A 67 4.07 -1.68 6.31
C TRP A 67 3.34 -2.37 5.16
N PHE A 68 3.43 -1.79 3.97
CA PHE A 68 2.89 -2.34 2.74
C PHE A 68 3.81 -2.04 1.56
N SER A 69 3.64 -2.79 0.47
CA SER A 69 4.40 -2.60 -0.76
C SER A 69 3.47 -2.52 -1.96
N LEU A 70 3.71 -1.53 -2.81
CA LEU A 70 3.09 -1.36 -4.12
C LEU A 70 4.22 -1.17 -5.14
N ASP A 71 4.17 -1.88 -6.27
CA ASP A 71 5.18 -1.81 -7.34
C ASP A 71 6.66 -1.95 -6.88
N GLN A 72 6.87 -2.81 -5.88
CA GLN A 72 8.19 -3.06 -5.25
C GLN A 72 8.75 -1.87 -4.47
N VAL A 73 7.94 -0.86 -4.18
CA VAL A 73 8.27 0.24 -3.27
C VAL A 73 7.52 0.04 -1.97
N THR A 74 8.22 0.21 -0.85
CA THR A 74 7.69 -0.01 0.48
C THR A 74 7.31 1.31 1.14
N TYR A 75 6.15 1.30 1.79
CA TYR A 75 5.54 2.43 2.46
C TYR A 75 5.00 1.99 3.82
N ARG A 76 4.66 2.97 4.67
CA ARG A 76 4.10 2.69 5.99
C ARG A 76 2.92 3.59 6.30
N LEU A 77 1.80 3.01 6.70
CA LEU A 77 0.69 3.74 7.30
C LEU A 77 1.01 4.15 8.74
N THR A 78 0.64 5.37 9.09
CA THR A 78 0.72 5.92 10.44
C THR A 78 -0.53 6.70 10.80
N GLY A 79 -0.81 6.85 12.09
CA GLY A 79 -1.93 7.64 12.61
C GLY A 79 -3.33 7.12 12.23
N CYS A 80 -3.45 5.82 11.93
CA CYS A 80 -4.72 5.17 11.62
C CYS A 80 -5.70 5.31 12.81
N GLY A 81 -6.90 5.85 12.53
CA GLY A 81 -7.95 6.10 13.54
C GLY A 81 -7.91 7.51 14.14
N GLY A 82 -7.07 8.41 13.64
CA GLY A 82 -7.01 9.81 14.07
C GLY A 82 -6.88 10.80 12.91
N SER A 83 -6.77 12.08 13.25
CA SER A 83 -6.60 13.18 12.27
C SER A 83 -5.24 13.20 11.58
N SER A 84 -4.34 12.28 11.92
CA SER A 84 -2.97 12.18 11.38
C SER A 84 -2.76 10.91 10.58
N PHE A 85 -3.80 10.42 9.90
CA PHE A 85 -3.68 9.26 9.02
C PHE A 85 -2.81 9.59 7.81
N CYS A 86 -1.61 9.04 7.74
CA CYS A 86 -0.61 9.40 6.72
C CYS A 86 0.16 8.18 6.21
N ILE A 87 0.86 8.36 5.10
CA ILE A 87 1.81 7.42 4.51
C ILE A 87 3.22 7.99 4.69
N LEU A 88 4.13 7.12 5.11
CA LEU A 88 5.57 7.36 5.15
C LEU A 88 6.26 6.53 4.07
N ASN A 89 7.40 7.01 3.57
CA ASN A 89 8.31 6.24 2.74
C ASN A 89 9.06 5.18 3.58
N ALA A 90 9.75 4.27 2.91
CA ALA A 90 10.57 3.22 3.54
C ALA A 90 11.58 3.73 4.58
N ASP A 91 12.14 4.92 4.37
CA ASP A 91 13.11 5.55 5.26
C ASP A 91 12.47 6.31 6.44
N GLY A 92 11.14 6.30 6.54
CA GLY A 92 10.37 7.01 7.56
C GLY A 92 10.14 8.49 7.27
N SER A 93 10.61 9.03 6.13
CA SER A 93 10.24 10.36 5.67
C SER A 93 8.75 10.43 5.34
N GLY A 94 8.13 11.59 5.57
CA GLY A 94 6.73 11.82 5.23
C GLY A 94 6.51 11.74 3.72
N ASN A 95 5.48 10.99 3.30
CA ASN A 95 5.01 11.01 1.92
C ASN A 95 3.80 11.95 1.82
N SER A 96 2.65 11.56 2.38
CA SER A 96 1.41 12.31 2.28
C SER A 96 0.41 11.94 3.37
N CYS A 97 -0.54 12.83 3.64
CA CYS A 97 -1.58 12.63 4.66
C CYS A 97 -2.96 12.59 4.03
N ALA A 98 -3.83 11.76 4.62
CA ALA A 98 -5.16 11.47 4.13
C ALA A 98 -6.04 12.71 4.07
N GLN A 99 -6.76 12.83 2.96
CA GLN A 99 -7.87 13.73 2.77
C GLN A 99 -9.12 12.87 2.67
N TYR A 100 -10.15 13.20 3.45
CA TYR A 100 -11.42 12.49 3.38
C TYR A 100 -12.07 12.74 2.00
N VAL A 101 -12.52 11.67 1.38
CA VAL A 101 -13.25 11.70 0.11
C VAL A 101 -14.68 11.23 0.39
N PRO A 102 -15.72 11.98 -0.02
CA PRO A 102 -17.09 11.49 0.05
C PRO A 102 -17.18 10.15 -0.66
N GLU A 103 -17.70 9.16 0.06
CA GLU A 103 -17.56 7.75 -0.29
C GLU A 103 -17.87 7.47 -1.77
N ASN A 104 -16.88 7.00 -2.51
CA ASN A 104 -17.00 6.68 -3.93
C ASN A 104 -17.01 5.15 -4.10
N PRO A 105 -18.19 4.53 -4.33
CA PRO A 105 -18.29 3.09 -4.48
C PRO A 105 -17.76 2.65 -5.86
N ILE A 106 -16.82 1.71 -5.83
CA ILE A 106 -16.22 1.06 -7.00
C ILE A 106 -16.65 -0.41 -6.96
N GLY A 107 -17.58 -0.78 -7.83
CA GLY A 107 -18.13 -2.13 -7.85
C GLY A 107 -17.60 -3.02 -8.96
N GLY A 108 -18.01 -4.29 -8.92
CA GLY A 108 -17.72 -5.28 -9.96
C GLY A 108 -16.33 -5.91 -9.86
N CYS A 109 -15.69 -5.86 -8.69
CA CYS A 109 -14.44 -6.54 -8.45
C CYS A 109 -14.66 -8.03 -8.16
N SER A 110 -13.75 -8.89 -8.62
CA SER A 110 -13.72 -10.30 -8.26
C SER A 110 -12.30 -10.85 -8.31
N ASN A 111 -12.00 -11.77 -7.41
CA ASN A 111 -10.73 -12.51 -7.38
C ASN A 111 -10.98 -13.96 -6.91
N SER A 112 -9.91 -14.71 -6.62
CA SER A 112 -10.00 -16.10 -6.15
C SER A 112 -10.71 -16.27 -4.80
N PHE A 113 -10.93 -15.18 -4.05
CA PHE A 113 -11.60 -15.17 -2.75
C PHE A 113 -13.07 -14.76 -2.84
N GLY A 114 -13.53 -14.31 -4.01
CA GLY A 114 -14.94 -13.97 -4.26
C GLY A 114 -15.12 -12.65 -4.99
N SER A 115 -16.38 -12.23 -5.08
CA SER A 115 -16.80 -10.93 -5.59
C SER A 115 -16.88 -9.92 -4.46
N TYR A 116 -16.57 -8.66 -4.76
CA TYR A 116 -16.55 -7.59 -3.77
C TYR A 116 -16.72 -6.20 -4.41
N ASN A 117 -17.02 -5.22 -3.58
CA ASN A 117 -17.03 -3.80 -3.93
C ASN A 117 -16.05 -3.05 -3.03
N VAL A 118 -15.40 -2.02 -3.55
CA VAL A 118 -14.48 -1.17 -2.79
C VAL A 118 -15.13 0.19 -2.56
N GLN A 119 -15.16 0.64 -1.32
CA GLN A 119 -15.67 1.95 -0.94
C GLN A 119 -14.48 2.85 -0.60
N GLN A 120 -14.13 3.77 -1.49
CA GLN A 120 -13.09 4.75 -1.21
C GLN A 120 -13.52 5.69 -0.08
N GLN A 121 -12.60 5.95 0.86
CA GLN A 121 -12.83 6.84 2.00
C GLN A 121 -11.78 7.96 2.08
N TYR A 122 -10.56 7.69 1.63
CA TYR A 122 -9.45 8.64 1.70
C TYR A 122 -8.66 8.70 0.41
N TYR A 123 -8.04 9.85 0.21
CA TYR A 123 -7.05 10.12 -0.82
C TYR A 123 -5.79 10.69 -0.18
N PHE A 124 -4.63 10.25 -0.64
CA PHE A 124 -3.31 10.67 -0.20
C PHE A 124 -2.64 11.37 -1.39
N PRO A 125 -2.49 12.71 -1.37
CA PRO A 125 -1.99 13.49 -2.50
C PRO A 125 -0.49 13.37 -2.74
#